data_AF-A0A2N3AIM0-F1
#
_entry.id   AF-A0A2N3AIM0-F1
#
_cell.length_a   1.000
_cell.length_b   1.000
_cell.length_c   1.000
_cell.angle_alpha   90.00
_cell.angle_beta   90.00
_cell.angle_gamma   90.00
#
_symmetry.space_group_name_H-M   'P 1'
#
loop_
_entity.id
_entity.type
_entity.pdbx_description
1 polymer ?
#
loop_
_entity_poly.entity_id
_entity_poly.type
_entity_poly.pdbx_seq_one_letter_code
_entity_poly.pdbx_strand_id
1 'polypeptide(L)'
;MLPAENYLNMKIVELLDLDESIVKKYIEFYRRDIEKIQYIFLSNLKTSTSGIIKKIQIELLLEHTLKSKQEEIYTALHFCNILKVSGIEDIRNLAGKALVNLMPSLSFQQRNDIAIELLRALEMEDYQFTKYIPYYLGQLILYLTPNELEELVDDLIEKIKQSDPKLSSLLLRTVGIAIANYPKYRERFSKKEKSFENRLSKMIGILLNGFVHYNLKVKQTAFRVIGKEIFGSRHLNLEEKNHIFQLIAKKILTLIIIFSKGA
;
A
#
# COMPACT_ATOMS: atom_id res chain seq x y z
N MET A 1 22.54 20.37 -15.39
CA MET A 1 21.76 20.38 -14.14
C MET A 1 21.03 19.05 -14.06
N LEU A 2 20.95 18.43 -12.88
CA LEU A 2 20.31 17.13 -12.74
C LEU A 2 18.77 17.28 -12.82
N PRO A 3 18.02 16.29 -13.34
CA PRO A 3 16.56 16.34 -13.41
C PRO A 3 15.86 16.74 -12.10
N ALA A 4 16.39 16.26 -10.96
CA ALA A 4 15.88 16.60 -9.64
C ALA A 4 16.02 18.11 -9.31
N GLU A 5 17.16 18.72 -9.66
CA GLU A 5 17.43 20.13 -9.40
C GLU A 5 16.53 21.03 -10.25
N ASN A 6 16.37 20.71 -11.54
CA ASN A 6 15.49 21.46 -12.43
C ASN A 6 14.03 21.40 -11.98
N TYR A 7 13.56 20.22 -11.53
CA TYR A 7 12.23 20.09 -10.95
C TYR A 7 12.04 20.94 -9.69
N LEU A 8 12.99 20.93 -8.75
CA LEU A 8 12.91 21.78 -7.56
C LEU A 8 12.95 23.26 -7.91
N ASN A 9 13.84 23.68 -8.82
CA ASN A 9 13.91 25.06 -9.25
C ASN A 9 12.60 25.52 -9.91
N MET A 10 12.00 24.67 -10.76
CA MET A 10 10.67 24.93 -11.32
C MET A 10 9.63 25.13 -10.21
N LYS A 11 9.62 24.27 -9.18
CA LYS A 11 8.69 24.40 -8.05
C LYS A 11 8.88 25.67 -7.23
N ILE A 12 10.12 26.04 -6.95
CA ILE A 12 10.44 27.26 -6.20
C ILE A 12 9.97 28.48 -6.98
N VAL A 13 10.25 28.52 -8.28
CA VAL A 13 9.89 29.64 -9.16
C VAL A 13 8.38 29.76 -9.34
N GLU A 14 7.65 28.63 -9.46
CA GLU A 14 6.17 28.59 -9.47
C GLU A 14 5.57 29.11 -8.16
N LEU A 15 6.18 28.80 -7.01
CA LEU A 15 5.65 29.17 -5.68
C LEU A 15 5.94 30.62 -5.29
N LEU A 16 7.06 31.18 -5.76
CA LEU A 16 7.49 32.54 -5.44
C LEU A 16 6.88 33.61 -6.35
N ASP A 17 6.01 33.22 -7.29
CA ASP A 17 5.37 34.10 -8.28
C ASP A 17 6.36 35.04 -8.98
N LEU A 18 7.50 34.45 -9.38
CA LEU A 18 8.56 35.20 -10.07
C LEU A 18 8.14 35.54 -11.50
N ASP A 19 8.87 36.46 -12.12
CA ASP A 19 8.61 36.92 -13.49
C ASP A 19 8.34 35.75 -14.46
N GLU A 20 7.33 35.92 -15.31
CA GLU A 20 6.85 34.89 -16.23
C GLU A 20 7.96 34.36 -17.16
N SER A 21 8.95 35.20 -17.49
CA SER A 21 10.13 34.81 -18.28
C SER A 21 11.04 33.81 -17.55
N ILE A 22 11.18 33.96 -16.23
CA ILE A 22 11.96 33.06 -15.36
C ILE A 22 11.19 31.74 -15.21
N VAL A 23 9.89 31.80 -14.96
CA VAL A 23 9.00 30.62 -14.88
C VAL A 23 9.11 29.78 -16.16
N LYS A 24 8.94 30.41 -17.33
CA LYS A 24 9.04 29.75 -18.64
C LYS A 24 10.39 29.06 -18.84
N LYS A 25 11.49 29.70 -18.42
CA LYS A 25 12.84 29.12 -18.54
C LYS A 25 12.99 27.82 -17.75
N TYR A 26 12.54 27.78 -16.50
CA TYR A 26 12.67 26.57 -15.67
C TYR A 26 11.69 25.46 -16.08
N ILE A 27 10.51 25.81 -16.60
CA ILE A 27 9.60 24.85 -17.24
C ILE A 27 10.26 24.17 -18.45
N GLU A 28 10.98 24.92 -19.28
CA GLU A 28 11.70 24.36 -20.44
C GLU A 28 12.83 23.41 -20.02
N PHE A 29 13.56 23.72 -18.94
CA PHE A 29 14.55 22.78 -18.39
C PHE A 29 13.90 21.49 -17.89
N TYR A 30 12.80 21.60 -17.15
CA TYR A 30 12.02 20.45 -16.71
C TYR A 30 11.53 19.60 -17.89
N ARG A 31 10.99 20.21 -18.95
CA ARG A 31 10.53 19.50 -20.16
C ARG A 31 11.64 18.66 -20.80
N ARG A 32 12.84 19.23 -20.96
CA ARG A 32 14.00 18.52 -21.52
C ARG A 32 14.46 17.36 -20.65
N ASP A 33 14.30 17.45 -19.34
CA ASP A 33 14.65 16.35 -18.43
C ASP A 33 13.62 15.21 -18.48
N ILE A 34 12.34 15.56 -18.65
CA ILE A 34 11.26 14.58 -18.85
C ILE A 34 11.43 13.79 -20.15
N GLU A 35 11.97 14.39 -21.22
CA GLU A 35 12.35 13.63 -22.43
C GLU A 35 13.36 12.50 -22.14
N LYS A 36 14.07 12.58 -21.00
CA LYS A 36 15.05 11.59 -20.53
C LYS A 36 14.57 10.85 -19.28
N ILE A 37 13.25 10.69 -19.09
CA ILE A 37 12.65 10.05 -17.92
C ILE A 37 13.23 8.66 -17.62
N GLN A 38 13.60 7.90 -18.65
CA GLN A 38 14.25 6.59 -18.55
C GLN A 38 15.54 6.61 -17.72
N TYR A 39 16.31 7.71 -17.77
CA TYR A 39 17.48 7.90 -16.93
C TYR A 39 17.11 8.03 -15.44
N ILE A 40 15.97 8.67 -15.13
CA ILE A 40 15.48 8.85 -13.76
C ILE A 40 15.08 7.50 -13.16
N PHE A 41 14.41 6.64 -13.94
CA PHE A 41 14.08 5.27 -13.54
C PHE A 41 15.34 4.48 -13.17
N LEU A 42 16.35 4.48 -14.05
CA LEU A 42 17.63 3.81 -13.79
C LEU A 42 18.40 4.41 -12.60
N SER A 43 18.42 5.74 -12.47
CA SER A 43 19.10 6.45 -11.38
C SER A 43 18.53 6.07 -10.02
N ASN A 44 17.21 5.96 -9.90
CA ASN A 44 16.54 5.60 -8.65
C ASN A 44 16.92 4.22 -8.11
N LEU A 45 17.27 3.28 -8.98
CA LEU A 45 17.65 1.92 -8.59
C LEU A 45 19.12 1.81 -8.18
N LYS A 46 19.99 2.76 -8.58
CA LYS A 46 21.40 2.75 -8.21
C LYS A 46 21.60 3.02 -6.72
N THR A 47 22.51 2.28 -6.09
CA THR A 47 22.92 2.50 -4.69
C THR A 47 23.71 3.80 -4.52
N SER A 48 24.41 4.24 -5.57
CA SER A 48 25.21 5.48 -5.56
C SER A 48 24.36 6.77 -5.63
N THR A 49 23.09 6.68 -6.03
CA THR A 49 22.20 7.85 -6.04
C THR A 49 21.78 8.19 -4.61
N SER A 50 22.01 9.44 -4.19
CA SER A 50 21.70 9.88 -2.82
C SER A 50 20.19 9.81 -2.53
N GLY A 51 19.83 9.58 -1.27
CA GLY A 51 18.43 9.49 -0.85
C GLY A 51 17.62 10.76 -1.17
N ILE A 52 18.23 11.94 -1.02
CA ILE A 52 17.58 13.22 -1.34
C ILE A 52 17.22 13.29 -2.83
N ILE A 53 18.12 12.89 -3.71
CA ILE A 53 17.86 12.87 -5.15
C ILE A 53 16.75 11.87 -5.49
N LYS A 54 16.76 10.68 -4.90
CA LYS A 54 15.68 9.69 -5.09
C LYS A 54 14.32 10.22 -4.64
N LYS A 55 14.28 10.92 -3.50
CA LYS A 55 13.05 11.54 -2.99
C LYS A 55 12.45 12.50 -4.01
N ILE A 56 13.27 13.44 -4.50
CA ILE A 56 12.84 14.44 -5.48
C ILE A 56 12.42 13.75 -6.79
N GLN A 57 13.16 12.74 -7.23
CA GLN A 57 12.83 11.98 -8.45
C GLN A 57 11.50 11.22 -8.32
N ILE A 58 11.17 10.67 -7.15
CA ILE A 58 9.85 10.02 -6.93
C ILE A 58 8.72 11.04 -7.03
N GLU A 59 8.88 12.22 -6.42
CA GLU A 59 7.89 13.31 -6.48
C GLU A 59 7.70 13.81 -7.92
N LEU A 60 8.82 14.01 -8.64
CA LEU A 60 8.84 14.38 -10.05
C LEU A 60 8.10 13.37 -10.92
N LEU A 61 8.41 12.07 -10.77
CA LEU A 61 7.77 11.01 -11.55
C LEU A 61 6.26 10.94 -11.29
N LEU A 62 5.86 10.97 -10.01
CA LEU A 62 4.43 10.94 -9.65
C LEU A 62 3.68 12.11 -10.28
N GLU A 63 4.21 13.34 -10.13
CA GLU A 63 3.55 14.53 -10.67
C GLU A 63 3.49 14.51 -12.19
N HIS A 64 4.60 14.12 -12.85
CA HIS A 64 4.64 14.01 -14.30
C HIS A 64 3.58 13.04 -14.81
N THR A 65 3.54 11.82 -14.27
CA THR A 65 2.61 10.77 -14.67
C THR A 65 1.17 11.17 -14.45
N LEU A 66 0.83 11.81 -13.32
CA LEU A 66 -0.53 12.28 -13.07
C LEU A 66 -0.97 13.40 -14.03
N LYS A 67 -0.03 14.25 -14.49
CA LYS A 67 -0.32 15.33 -15.44
C LYS A 67 -0.40 14.83 -16.89
N SER A 68 0.53 13.98 -17.31
CA SER A 68 0.61 13.51 -18.70
C SER A 68 -0.30 12.32 -18.98
N LYS A 69 -0.65 11.54 -17.94
CA LYS A 69 -1.31 10.22 -18.06
C LYS A 69 -0.54 9.25 -18.97
N GLN A 70 0.77 9.41 -19.04
CA GLN A 70 1.66 8.54 -19.81
C GLN A 70 2.46 7.65 -18.87
N GLU A 71 2.77 6.43 -19.33
CA GLU A 71 3.62 5.47 -18.60
C GLU A 71 3.13 5.15 -17.18
N GLU A 72 1.82 5.20 -16.93
CA GLU A 72 1.24 5.04 -15.59
C GLU A 72 1.62 3.70 -14.94
N ILE A 73 1.47 2.61 -15.69
CA ILE A 73 1.85 1.27 -15.23
C ILE A 73 3.36 1.15 -15.01
N TYR A 74 4.17 1.74 -15.87
CA TYR A 74 5.63 1.68 -15.75
C TYR A 74 6.09 2.43 -14.49
N THR A 75 5.49 3.59 -14.22
CA THR A 75 5.73 4.36 -13.00
C THR A 75 5.27 3.61 -11.74
N ALA A 76 4.11 2.95 -11.80
CA ALA A 76 3.61 2.14 -10.70
C ALA A 76 4.53 0.94 -10.40
N LEU A 77 4.98 0.20 -11.42
CA LEU A 77 5.94 -0.90 -11.28
C LEU A 77 7.28 -0.41 -10.74
N HIS A 78 7.73 0.77 -11.15
CA HIS A 78 8.93 1.38 -10.59
C HIS A 78 8.79 1.67 -9.09
N PHE A 79 7.67 2.22 -8.65
CA PHE A 79 7.42 2.43 -7.22
C PHE A 79 7.30 1.11 -6.45
N CYS A 80 6.72 0.06 -7.04
CA CYS A 80 6.79 -1.29 -6.48
C CYS A 80 8.25 -1.73 -6.29
N ASN A 81 9.10 -1.54 -7.29
CA ASN A 81 10.51 -1.90 -7.20
C ASN A 81 11.23 -1.13 -6.08
N ILE A 82 11.06 0.20 -6.00
CA ILE A 82 11.67 0.99 -4.92
C ILE A 82 11.18 0.52 -3.54
N LEU A 83 9.87 0.28 -3.38
CA LEU A 83 9.29 -0.23 -2.14
C LEU A 83 9.90 -1.59 -1.73
N LYS A 84 10.16 -2.46 -2.71
CA LYS A 84 10.75 -3.80 -2.51
C LYS A 84 12.25 -3.78 -2.22
N VAL A 85 13.04 -2.90 -2.86
CA VAL A 85 14.51 -3.09 -2.90
C VAL A 85 15.32 -1.90 -2.37
N SER A 86 14.71 -0.73 -2.11
CA SER A 86 15.47 0.41 -1.61
C SER A 86 16.03 0.12 -0.22
N GLY A 87 17.33 0.38 0.00
CA GLY A 87 17.99 0.28 1.30
C GLY A 87 17.53 1.32 2.33
N ILE A 88 16.97 2.45 1.87
CA ILE A 88 16.59 3.59 2.72
C ILE A 88 15.10 3.53 3.04
N GLU A 89 14.76 3.52 4.33
CA GLU A 89 13.38 3.42 4.82
C GLU A 89 12.46 4.54 4.31
N ASP A 90 12.91 5.79 4.43
CA ASP A 90 12.11 6.94 4.00
C ASP A 90 11.79 6.89 2.51
N ILE A 91 12.70 6.35 1.69
CA ILE A 91 12.51 6.19 0.25
C ILE A 91 11.51 5.07 -0.06
N ARG A 92 11.54 3.96 0.68
CA ARG A 92 10.50 2.92 0.58
C ARG A 92 9.13 3.50 0.92
N ASN A 93 9.05 4.23 2.04
CA ASN A 93 7.79 4.79 2.51
C ASN A 93 7.24 5.86 1.54
N LEU A 94 8.12 6.66 0.94
CA LEU A 94 7.74 7.63 -0.08
C LEU A 94 7.22 6.94 -1.35
N ALA A 95 7.93 5.93 -1.86
CA ALA A 95 7.48 5.18 -3.03
C ALA A 95 6.13 4.48 -2.79
N GLY A 96 5.92 3.88 -1.62
CA GLY A 96 4.63 3.30 -1.25
C GLY A 96 3.50 4.33 -1.20
N LYS A 97 3.75 5.54 -0.66
CA LYS A 97 2.76 6.64 -0.67
C LYS A 97 2.48 7.13 -2.08
N ALA A 98 3.52 7.30 -2.90
CA ALA A 98 3.38 7.70 -4.29
C ALA A 98 2.57 6.67 -5.09
N LEU A 99 2.79 5.38 -4.84
CA LEU A 99 2.02 4.29 -5.45
C LEU A 99 0.53 4.35 -5.06
N VAL A 100 0.21 4.56 -3.77
CA VAL A 100 -1.19 4.73 -3.32
C VAL A 100 -1.85 5.92 -4.01
N ASN A 101 -1.13 7.03 -4.18
CA ASN A 101 -1.62 8.22 -4.88
C ASN A 101 -1.80 8.01 -6.39
N LEU A 102 -1.04 7.08 -6.98
CA LEU A 102 -1.10 6.77 -8.40
C LEU A 102 -2.22 5.78 -8.76
N MET A 103 -2.63 4.90 -7.84
CA MET A 103 -3.69 3.90 -8.09
C MET A 103 -4.98 4.44 -8.75
N PRO A 104 -5.52 5.61 -8.38
CA PRO A 104 -6.72 6.15 -9.02
C PRO A 104 -6.56 6.38 -10.54
N SER A 105 -5.35 6.65 -11.02
CA SER A 105 -5.12 6.95 -12.44
C SER A 105 -4.99 5.68 -13.28
N LEU A 106 -4.52 4.59 -12.69
CA LEU A 106 -4.40 3.28 -13.34
C LEU A 106 -5.77 2.70 -13.76
N SER A 107 -5.76 1.93 -14.85
CA SER A 107 -6.91 1.10 -15.26
C SER A 107 -7.16 -0.03 -14.26
N PHE A 108 -8.36 -0.64 -14.25
CA PHE A 108 -8.65 -1.75 -13.34
C PHE A 108 -7.68 -2.93 -13.50
N GLN A 109 -7.36 -3.29 -14.75
CA GLN A 109 -6.37 -4.32 -15.04
C GLN A 109 -4.99 -3.97 -14.44
N GLN A 110 -4.52 -2.74 -14.65
CA GLN A 110 -3.24 -2.29 -14.11
C GLN A 110 -3.23 -2.28 -12.57
N ARG A 111 -4.36 -1.93 -11.92
CA ARG A 111 -4.49 -2.01 -10.46
C ARG A 111 -4.36 -3.44 -9.96
N ASN A 112 -4.95 -4.39 -10.67
CA ASN A 112 -4.82 -5.81 -10.37
C ASN A 112 -3.36 -6.29 -10.54
N ASP A 113 -2.70 -5.92 -11.64
CA ASP A 113 -1.30 -6.25 -11.89
C ASP A 113 -0.38 -5.77 -10.73
N ILE A 114 -0.59 -4.54 -10.26
CA ILE A 114 0.16 -3.97 -9.13
C ILE A 114 -0.13 -4.70 -7.81
N ALA A 115 -1.38 -5.07 -7.55
CA ALA A 115 -1.73 -5.83 -6.36
C ALA A 115 -1.07 -7.22 -6.35
N ILE A 116 -1.10 -7.92 -7.49
CA ILE A 116 -0.47 -9.24 -7.66
C ILE A 116 1.06 -9.14 -7.50
N GLU A 117 1.69 -8.14 -8.13
CA GLU A 117 3.12 -7.91 -8.03
C GLU A 117 3.58 -7.73 -6.58
N LEU A 118 2.86 -6.93 -5.78
CA LEU A 118 3.18 -6.74 -4.38
C LEU A 118 2.79 -7.92 -3.49
N LEU A 119 1.77 -8.70 -3.85
CA LEU A 119 1.41 -9.93 -3.15
C LEU A 119 2.53 -10.96 -3.29
N ARG A 120 3.08 -11.14 -4.50
CA ARG A 120 4.26 -11.99 -4.76
C ARG A 120 5.48 -11.48 -3.99
N ALA A 121 5.64 -10.17 -3.90
CA ALA A 121 6.75 -9.58 -3.17
C ALA A 121 6.74 -9.89 -1.65
N LEU A 122 5.60 -10.26 -1.06
CA LEU A 122 5.57 -10.71 0.34
C LEU A 122 6.32 -12.02 0.58
N GLU A 123 6.49 -12.83 -0.46
CA GLU A 123 7.17 -14.13 -0.42
C GLU A 123 8.70 -13.99 -0.46
N MET A 124 9.23 -12.78 -0.69
CA MET A 124 10.67 -12.54 -0.72
C MET A 124 11.33 -12.88 0.63
N GLU A 125 12.53 -13.45 0.58
CA GLU A 125 13.24 -13.95 1.77
C GLU A 125 13.64 -12.84 2.75
N ASP A 126 13.97 -11.64 2.25
CA ASP A 126 14.44 -10.56 3.10
C ASP A 126 13.29 -9.86 3.85
N TYR A 127 13.19 -10.15 5.16
CA TYR A 127 12.20 -9.53 6.05
C TYR A 127 12.41 -8.02 6.23
N GLN A 128 13.64 -7.51 6.11
CA GLN A 128 13.89 -6.08 6.27
C GLN A 128 13.15 -5.26 5.23
N PHE A 129 12.93 -5.80 4.03
CA PHE A 129 12.18 -5.12 2.98
C PHE A 129 10.68 -5.46 3.00
N THR A 130 10.35 -6.75 3.11
CA THR A 130 8.94 -7.18 3.02
C THR A 130 8.06 -6.64 4.14
N LYS A 131 8.63 -6.25 5.29
CA LYS A 131 7.86 -5.64 6.39
C LYS A 131 7.20 -4.30 6.06
N TYR A 132 7.58 -3.60 4.98
CA TYR A 132 6.94 -2.32 4.61
C TYR A 132 5.75 -2.51 3.66
N ILE A 133 5.78 -3.57 2.86
CA ILE A 133 4.80 -3.85 1.81
C ILE A 133 3.36 -3.95 2.36
N PRO A 134 3.07 -4.66 3.48
CA PRO A 134 1.71 -4.83 3.98
C PRO A 134 0.94 -3.53 4.21
N TYR A 135 1.62 -2.47 4.66
CA TYR A 135 0.98 -1.17 4.91
C TYR A 135 0.45 -0.53 3.62
N TYR A 136 1.18 -0.67 2.53
CA TYR A 136 0.77 -0.12 1.25
C TYR A 136 -0.18 -1.08 0.54
N LEU A 137 0.19 -2.36 0.42
CA LEU A 137 -0.65 -3.38 -0.23
C LEU A 137 -2.07 -3.41 0.34
N GLY A 138 -2.25 -3.35 1.67
CA GLY A 138 -3.58 -3.34 2.28
C GLY A 138 -4.45 -2.15 1.84
N GLN A 139 -3.86 -1.02 1.48
CA GLN A 139 -4.57 0.13 0.90
C GLN A 139 -4.81 -0.07 -0.60
N LEU A 140 -3.82 -0.62 -1.32
CA LEU A 140 -3.86 -0.78 -2.78
C LEU A 140 -4.91 -1.80 -3.22
N ILE A 141 -5.09 -2.90 -2.48
CA ILE A 141 -6.10 -3.91 -2.84
C ILE A 141 -7.53 -3.36 -2.82
N LEU A 142 -7.78 -2.27 -2.09
CA LEU A 142 -9.07 -1.59 -2.10
C LEU A 142 -9.31 -0.81 -3.41
N TYR A 143 -8.37 -0.74 -4.33
CA TYR A 143 -8.60 -0.16 -5.66
C TYR A 143 -9.09 -1.19 -6.68
N LEU A 144 -9.08 -2.48 -6.33
CA LEU A 144 -9.62 -3.57 -7.12
C LEU A 144 -11.15 -3.47 -7.21
N THR A 145 -11.72 -3.97 -8.30
CA THR A 145 -13.17 -4.06 -8.45
C THR A 145 -13.78 -5.01 -7.38
N PRO A 146 -15.09 -4.92 -7.09
CA PRO A 146 -15.74 -5.80 -6.12
C PRO A 146 -15.51 -7.30 -6.32
N ASN A 147 -15.47 -7.74 -7.58
CA ASN A 147 -15.23 -9.15 -7.94
C ASN A 147 -13.76 -9.52 -7.72
N GLU A 148 -12.81 -8.73 -8.22
CA GLU A 148 -11.38 -8.99 -8.05
C GLU A 148 -10.96 -8.97 -6.57
N LEU A 149 -11.52 -8.06 -5.77
CA LEU A 149 -11.26 -8.05 -4.33
C LEU A 149 -11.88 -9.26 -3.62
N GLU A 150 -13.03 -9.75 -4.08
CA GLU A 150 -13.63 -10.96 -3.54
C GLU A 150 -12.76 -12.20 -3.84
N GLU A 151 -12.34 -12.37 -5.09
CA GLU A 151 -11.41 -13.44 -5.49
C GLU A 151 -10.11 -13.38 -4.68
N LEU A 152 -9.51 -12.19 -4.55
CA LEU A 152 -8.30 -12.02 -3.75
C LEU A 152 -8.53 -12.37 -2.27
N VAL A 153 -9.66 -12.01 -1.69
CA VAL A 153 -9.96 -12.35 -0.29
C VAL A 153 -10.11 -13.85 -0.11
N ASP A 154 -10.75 -14.54 -1.06
CA ASP A 154 -10.90 -15.99 -1.04
C ASP A 154 -9.54 -16.69 -1.21
N ASP A 155 -8.66 -16.18 -2.09
CA ASP A 155 -7.28 -16.65 -2.23
C ASP A 155 -6.47 -16.46 -0.95
N LEU A 156 -6.61 -15.32 -0.26
CA LEU A 156 -5.92 -15.04 0.99
C LEU A 156 -6.35 -15.98 2.12
N ILE A 157 -7.62 -16.40 2.15
CA ILE A 157 -8.13 -17.39 3.11
C ILE A 157 -7.36 -18.71 2.98
N GLU A 158 -7.15 -19.20 1.76
CA GLU A 158 -6.41 -20.44 1.54
C GLU A 158 -4.90 -20.25 1.72
N LYS A 159 -4.35 -19.14 1.22
CA LYS A 159 -2.92 -18.86 1.27
C LYS A 159 -2.38 -18.81 2.70
N ILE A 160 -3.10 -18.20 3.64
CA ILE A 160 -2.67 -18.11 5.04
C ILE A 160 -2.58 -19.48 5.72
N LYS A 161 -3.41 -20.45 5.33
CA LYS A 161 -3.38 -21.81 5.89
C LYS A 161 -2.12 -22.59 5.45
N GLN A 162 -1.62 -22.29 4.25
CA GLN A 162 -0.51 -23.01 3.61
C GLN A 162 0.84 -22.29 3.79
N SER A 163 0.81 -21.01 4.15
CA SER A 163 1.99 -20.15 4.28
C SER A 163 2.82 -20.46 5.53
N ASP A 164 4.12 -20.21 5.45
CA ASP A 164 4.98 -20.21 6.63
C ASP A 164 4.60 -19.07 7.61
N PRO A 165 5.02 -19.14 8.89
CA PRO A 165 4.63 -18.15 9.89
C PRO A 165 5.01 -16.69 9.58
N LYS A 166 6.10 -16.47 8.83
CA LYS A 166 6.53 -15.12 8.40
C LYS A 166 5.58 -14.61 7.34
N LEU A 167 5.30 -15.38 6.29
CA LEU A 167 4.37 -14.99 5.24
C LEU A 167 2.95 -14.80 5.79
N SER A 168 2.46 -15.72 6.62
CA SER A 168 1.16 -15.58 7.30
C SER A 168 1.08 -14.29 8.13
N SER A 169 2.16 -13.92 8.82
CA SER A 169 2.21 -12.67 9.57
C SER A 169 2.13 -11.42 8.68
N LEU A 170 2.76 -11.44 7.51
CA LEU A 170 2.69 -10.35 6.53
C LEU A 170 1.29 -10.24 5.94
N LEU A 171 0.68 -11.36 5.53
CA LEU A 171 -0.68 -11.41 4.98
C LEU A 171 -1.73 -10.93 5.98
N LEU A 172 -1.65 -11.38 7.24
CA LEU A 172 -2.53 -10.90 8.30
C LEU A 172 -2.44 -9.39 8.48
N ARG A 173 -1.23 -8.83 8.43
CA ARG A 173 -1.05 -7.37 8.53
C ARG A 173 -1.63 -6.65 7.31
N THR A 174 -1.45 -7.17 6.10
CA THR A 174 -2.07 -6.63 4.88
C THR A 174 -3.59 -6.57 5.02
N VAL A 175 -4.21 -7.65 5.48
CA VAL A 175 -5.67 -7.74 5.69
C VAL A 175 -6.12 -6.75 6.78
N GLY A 176 -5.39 -6.63 7.88
CA GLY A 176 -5.71 -5.65 8.92
C GLY A 176 -5.69 -4.20 8.43
N ILE A 177 -4.70 -3.84 7.61
CA ILE A 177 -4.62 -2.51 7.00
C ILE A 177 -5.76 -2.28 6.00
N ALA A 178 -6.15 -3.32 5.25
CA ALA A 178 -7.30 -3.26 4.34
C ALA A 178 -8.60 -3.03 5.10
N ILE A 179 -8.84 -3.75 6.19
CA ILE A 179 -10.00 -3.53 7.07
C ILE A 179 -10.01 -2.09 7.61
N ALA A 180 -8.85 -1.60 8.06
CA ALA A 180 -8.73 -0.24 8.60
C ALA A 180 -9.00 0.87 7.58
N ASN A 181 -8.87 0.59 6.29
CA ASN A 181 -9.15 1.54 5.21
C ASN A 181 -10.44 1.20 4.43
N TYR A 182 -11.17 0.15 4.83
CA TYR A 182 -12.33 -0.36 4.13
C TYR A 182 -13.49 0.65 3.96
N PRO A 183 -13.71 1.63 4.87
CA PRO A 183 -14.72 2.67 4.62
C PRO A 183 -14.53 3.42 3.31
N LYS A 184 -13.28 3.74 2.94
CA LYS A 184 -12.95 4.39 1.65
C LYS A 184 -13.31 3.52 0.45
N TYR A 185 -13.24 2.19 0.60
CA TYR A 185 -13.66 1.24 -0.44
C TYR A 185 -15.15 1.37 -0.73
N ARG A 186 -15.95 1.43 0.34
CA ARG A 186 -17.41 1.54 0.27
C ARG A 186 -17.86 2.84 -0.39
N GLU A 187 -17.13 3.92 -0.17
CA GLU A 187 -17.37 5.20 -0.84
C GLU A 187 -17.08 5.13 -2.34
N ARG A 188 -16.04 4.38 -2.73
CA ARG A 188 -15.59 4.25 -4.12
C ARG A 188 -16.51 3.43 -5.00
N PHE A 189 -17.05 2.31 -4.51
CA PHE A 189 -17.80 1.34 -5.31
C PHE A 189 -19.32 1.28 -4.98
N SER A 190 -19.87 2.32 -4.31
CA SER A 190 -21.29 2.51 -3.96
C SER A 190 -21.83 1.73 -2.76
N LYS A 191 -22.52 2.41 -1.82
CA LYS A 191 -22.88 1.91 -0.47
C LYS A 191 -23.95 0.81 -0.37
N LYS A 192 -24.63 0.44 -1.47
CA LYS A 192 -25.87 -0.39 -1.43
C LYS A 192 -25.67 -1.90 -1.60
N GLU A 193 -24.44 -2.38 -1.72
CA GLU A 193 -24.19 -3.79 -1.97
C GLU A 193 -24.18 -4.61 -0.66
N LYS A 194 -25.04 -5.63 -0.56
CA LYS A 194 -25.01 -6.60 0.56
C LYS A 194 -23.65 -7.33 0.65
N SER A 195 -22.85 -7.33 -0.42
CA SER A 195 -21.52 -7.92 -0.46
C SER A 195 -20.49 -7.20 0.42
N PHE A 196 -20.66 -5.92 0.75
CA PHE A 196 -19.67 -5.18 1.56
C PHE A 196 -19.51 -5.80 2.96
N GLU A 197 -20.62 -6.05 3.65
CA GLU A 197 -20.60 -6.65 4.99
C GLU A 197 -20.08 -8.09 4.96
N ASN A 198 -20.45 -8.86 3.92
CA ASN A 198 -19.94 -10.21 3.74
C ASN A 198 -18.43 -10.21 3.52
N ARG A 199 -17.90 -9.30 2.69
CA ARG A 199 -16.47 -9.20 2.39
C ARG A 199 -15.67 -8.71 3.60
N LEU A 200 -16.18 -7.71 4.33
CA LEU A 200 -15.61 -7.29 5.61
C LEU A 200 -15.57 -8.46 6.60
N SER A 201 -16.66 -9.22 6.69
CA SER A 201 -16.74 -10.40 7.55
C SER A 201 -15.76 -11.50 7.14
N LYS A 202 -15.56 -11.74 5.83
CA LYS A 202 -14.53 -12.66 5.32
C LYS A 202 -13.12 -12.21 5.72
N MET A 203 -12.77 -10.94 5.52
CA MET A 203 -11.47 -10.37 5.92
C MET A 203 -11.24 -10.44 7.44
N ILE A 204 -12.28 -10.15 8.23
CA ILE A 204 -12.23 -10.34 9.69
C ILE A 204 -12.03 -11.81 10.04
N GLY A 205 -12.73 -12.72 9.35
CA GLY A 205 -12.59 -14.16 9.50
C GLY A 205 -11.15 -14.63 9.29
N ILE A 206 -10.43 -14.07 8.31
CA ILE A 206 -8.99 -14.31 8.12
C ILE A 206 -8.20 -13.99 9.39
N LEU A 207 -8.41 -12.82 10.00
CA LEU A 207 -7.71 -12.43 11.23
C LEU A 207 -8.05 -13.34 12.41
N LEU A 208 -9.32 -13.73 12.54
CA LEU A 208 -9.77 -14.62 13.61
C LEU A 208 -9.22 -16.05 13.46
N ASN A 209 -9.06 -16.53 12.22
CA ASN A 209 -8.39 -17.81 11.97
C ASN A 209 -6.91 -17.77 12.42
N GLY A 210 -6.29 -16.59 12.42
CA GLY A 210 -4.97 -16.38 13.00
C GLY A 210 -4.88 -16.73 14.50
N PHE A 211 -5.97 -16.60 15.27
CA PHE A 211 -5.98 -16.94 16.71
C PHE A 211 -5.92 -18.44 16.99
N VAL A 212 -6.47 -19.25 16.08
CA VAL A 212 -6.48 -20.71 16.21
C VAL A 212 -5.33 -21.37 15.44
N HIS A 213 -4.46 -20.58 14.81
CA HIS A 213 -3.31 -21.09 14.08
C HIS A 213 -2.37 -21.88 15.01
N TYR A 214 -1.81 -23.00 14.55
CA TYR A 214 -0.92 -23.83 15.37
C TYR A 214 0.37 -23.13 15.83
N ASN A 215 0.72 -22.01 15.20
CA ASN A 215 1.99 -21.32 15.40
C ASN A 215 1.78 -20.07 16.28
N LEU A 216 2.51 -19.99 17.39
CA LEU A 216 2.37 -18.91 18.38
C LEU A 216 2.64 -17.52 17.78
N LYS A 217 3.61 -17.38 16.87
CA LYS A 217 3.93 -16.10 16.23
C LYS A 217 2.77 -15.59 15.38
N VAL A 218 2.08 -16.49 14.67
CA VAL A 218 0.89 -16.14 13.88
C VAL A 218 -0.25 -15.69 14.79
N LYS A 219 -0.49 -16.40 15.91
CA LYS A 219 -1.48 -15.99 16.92
C LYS A 219 -1.20 -14.59 17.45
N GLN A 220 0.03 -14.33 17.88
CA GLN A 220 0.45 -13.02 18.40
C GLN A 220 0.32 -11.92 17.34
N THR A 221 0.69 -12.22 16.08
CA THR A 221 0.50 -11.29 14.97
C THR A 221 -0.97 -10.94 14.77
N ALA A 222 -1.88 -11.92 14.76
CA ALA A 222 -3.30 -11.67 14.63
C ALA A 222 -3.84 -10.73 15.73
N PHE A 223 -3.46 -10.97 16.99
CA PHE A 223 -3.83 -10.09 18.11
C PHE A 223 -3.29 -8.68 17.95
N ARG A 224 -1.99 -8.58 17.60
CA ARG A 224 -1.35 -7.29 17.37
C ARG A 224 -1.99 -6.53 16.21
N VAL A 225 -2.36 -7.20 15.13
CA VAL A 225 -2.99 -6.58 13.96
C VAL A 225 -4.36 -6.03 14.33
N ILE A 226 -5.20 -6.80 15.01
CA ILE A 226 -6.51 -6.33 15.46
C ILE A 226 -6.37 -5.14 16.43
N GLY A 227 -5.48 -5.25 17.42
CA GLY A 227 -5.28 -4.17 18.39
C GLY A 227 -4.70 -2.90 17.77
N LYS A 228 -3.60 -3.02 17.01
CA LYS A 228 -2.84 -1.87 16.50
C LYS A 228 -3.38 -1.34 15.17
N GLU A 229 -3.56 -2.21 14.19
CA GLU A 229 -3.87 -1.78 12.82
C GLU A 229 -5.35 -1.47 12.63
N ILE A 230 -6.25 -2.07 13.43
CA ILE A 230 -7.70 -1.79 13.39
C ILE A 230 -8.10 -0.83 14.52
N PHE A 231 -8.07 -1.27 15.79
CA PHE A 231 -8.58 -0.43 16.89
C PHE A 231 -7.68 0.76 17.21
N GLY A 232 -6.36 0.62 17.03
CA GLY A 232 -5.39 1.70 17.11
C GLY A 232 -5.35 2.61 15.87
N SER A 233 -6.10 2.30 14.82
CA SER A 233 -6.10 3.07 13.58
C SER A 233 -6.67 4.46 13.75
N ARG A 234 -6.10 5.41 13.01
CA ARG A 234 -6.67 6.76 12.80
C ARG A 234 -7.54 6.85 11.55
N HIS A 235 -7.59 5.78 10.74
CA HIS A 235 -8.41 5.72 9.53
C HIS A 235 -9.86 5.30 9.80
N LEU A 236 -10.12 4.72 10.97
CA LEU A 236 -11.46 4.34 11.41
C LEU A 236 -11.97 5.32 12.47
N ASN A 237 -13.20 5.78 12.31
CA ASN A 237 -13.92 6.50 13.34
C ASN A 237 -14.47 5.54 14.43
N LEU A 238 -15.08 6.10 15.48
CA LEU A 238 -15.55 5.30 16.61
C LEU A 238 -16.72 4.36 16.23
N GLU A 239 -17.61 4.78 15.33
CA GLU A 239 -18.74 3.97 14.88
C GLU A 239 -18.26 2.77 14.05
N GLU A 240 -17.29 2.97 13.16
CA GLU A 240 -16.67 1.91 12.37
C GLU A 240 -15.91 0.92 13.24
N LYS A 241 -15.18 1.42 14.26
CA LYS A 241 -14.54 0.56 15.26
C LYS A 241 -15.57 -0.24 16.06
N ASN A 242 -16.66 0.40 16.47
CA ASN A 242 -17.73 -0.28 17.20
C ASN A 242 -18.39 -1.37 16.35
N HIS A 243 -18.65 -1.10 15.07
CA HIS A 243 -19.17 -2.09 14.13
C HIS A 243 -18.25 -3.30 14.01
N ILE A 244 -16.96 -3.08 13.76
CA ILE A 244 -15.97 -4.16 13.69
C ILE A 244 -15.88 -4.91 15.03
N PHE A 245 -15.92 -4.19 16.16
CA PHE A 245 -15.95 -4.80 17.49
C PHE A 245 -17.14 -5.75 17.66
N GLN A 246 -18.34 -5.35 17.26
CA GLN A 246 -19.53 -6.20 17.33
C GLN A 246 -19.39 -7.48 16.50
N LEU A 247 -18.74 -7.41 15.33
CA LEU A 247 -18.49 -8.57 14.48
C LEU A 247 -17.51 -9.58 15.12
N ILE A 248 -16.55 -9.11 15.93
CA ILE A 248 -15.49 -9.98 16.48
C ILE A 248 -15.66 -10.34 17.95
N ALA A 249 -16.36 -9.53 18.76
CA ALA A 249 -16.35 -9.63 20.22
C ALA A 249 -16.77 -11.02 20.72
N LYS A 250 -17.87 -11.57 20.19
CA LYS A 250 -18.34 -12.92 20.55
C LYS A 250 -17.32 -14.00 20.20
N LYS A 251 -16.67 -13.90 19.03
CA LYS A 251 -15.69 -14.88 18.56
C LYS A 251 -14.40 -14.81 19.37
N ILE A 252 -13.92 -13.60 19.69
CA ILE A 252 -12.76 -13.38 20.57
C ILE A 252 -13.03 -13.97 21.96
N LEU A 253 -14.19 -13.67 22.55
CA LEU A 253 -14.53 -14.16 23.89
C LEU A 253 -14.54 -15.69 23.94
N THR A 254 -15.16 -16.36 22.97
CA THR A 254 -15.13 -17.82 22.88
C THR A 254 -13.71 -18.36 22.78
N LEU A 255 -12.87 -17.75 21.94
CA LEU A 255 -11.49 -18.20 21.73
C LEU A 255 -10.63 -18.03 22.99
N ILE A 256 -10.74 -16.89 23.68
CA ILE A 256 -10.01 -16.63 24.94
C ILE A 256 -10.44 -17.60 26.04
N ILE A 257 -11.76 -17.85 26.18
CA ILE A 257 -12.27 -18.78 27.19
C ILE A 257 -11.75 -20.20 26.96
N ILE A 258 -11.66 -20.65 25.71
CA ILE A 258 -11.09 -21.96 25.36
C ILE A 258 -9.61 -22.03 25.79
N PHE A 259 -8.83 -20.97 25.54
CA PHE A 259 -7.43 -20.92 25.98
C PHE A 259 -7.27 -20.93 27.52
N SER A 260 -8.19 -20.36 28.27
CA SER A 260 -8.15 -20.38 29.74
C SER A 260 -8.54 -21.72 30.38
N LYS A 261 -9.18 -22.64 29.62
CA LYS A 261 -9.58 -23.96 30.13
C LYS A 261 -8.57 -25.08 29.82
N GLY A 262 -7.56 -24.80 29.01
CA GLY A 262 -6.50 -25.73 28.64
C GLY A 262 -5.14 -25.43 29.29
N ALA A 263 -5.10 -24.52 30.27
CA ALA A 263 -3.94 -24.17 31.09
C ALA A 263 -4.16 -24.63 32.53
#